data_AF-B5YNW3-F1
#
_entry.id   AF-B5YNW3-F1
#
_cell.length_a   1.000
_cell.length_b   1.000
_cell.length_c   1.000
_cell.angle_alpha   90.00
_cell.angle_beta   90.00
_cell.angle_gamma   90.00
#
_symmetry.space_group_name_H-M   'P 1'
#
loop_
_entity.id
_entity.type
_entity.pdbx_description
1 polymer ?
#
loop_
_entity_poly.entity_id
_entity_poly.type
_entity_poly.pdbx_seq_one_letter_code
_entity_poly.pdbx_strand_id
1 'polypeptide(L)'
;MTLPGSRPDIIRTKNVPGPSPVGGSSGGTYDKFIQNLDEFEYQAAHYNLACSHACLDQTSEAVMNLKKAFEYGFDNFETVRVDPDLEGVRGSKEFERLMGEWDPKGGAFNPFGVFGR
;
A
#
# COMPACT_ATOMS: atom_id res chain seq x y z
N MET A 1 16.26 -4.54 0.96
CA MET A 1 16.44 -3.38 0.08
C MET A 1 15.73 -2.23 0.79
N THR A 2 16.40 -1.12 1.06
CA THR A 2 15.81 0.05 1.75
C THR A 2 15.41 1.04 0.67
N LEU A 3 14.13 1.34 0.54
CA LEU A 3 13.60 2.26 -0.48
C LEU A 3 13.52 3.68 0.10
N PRO A 4 13.53 4.73 -0.75
CA PRO A 4 13.25 6.08 -0.30
C PRO A 4 11.85 6.13 0.33
N GLY A 5 11.77 6.39 1.64
CA GLY A 5 10.53 6.37 2.41
C GLY A 5 10.47 5.30 3.52
N SER A 6 11.25 4.21 3.39
CA SER A 6 11.33 3.19 4.44
C SER A 6 11.77 3.82 5.76
N ARG A 7 10.92 3.72 6.78
CA ARG A 7 11.17 4.27 8.12
C ARG A 7 11.49 3.15 9.10
N PRO A 8 12.63 3.19 9.80
CA PRO A 8 12.86 2.29 10.91
C PRO A 8 11.93 2.68 12.07
N ASP A 9 10.94 1.83 12.36
CA ASP A 9 10.09 2.00 13.52
C ASP A 9 10.72 1.32 14.74
N ILE A 10 10.76 2.06 15.85
CA ILE A 10 11.19 1.52 17.14
C ILE A 10 9.94 1.23 17.96
N ILE A 11 9.58 -0.05 18.03
CA ILE A 11 8.48 -0.48 18.89
C ILE A 11 9.03 -0.78 20.27
N ARG A 12 8.56 0.01 21.24
CA ARG A 12 8.89 -0.18 22.65
C ARG A 12 7.97 -1.22 23.26
N THR A 13 8.46 -2.44 23.42
CA THR A 13 7.72 -3.51 24.13
C THR A 13 8.09 -3.55 25.61
N LYS A 14 7.09 -3.54 26.51
CA LYS A 14 7.29 -3.79 27.94
C LYS A 14 7.64 -5.26 28.13
N ASN A 15 8.87 -5.57 28.52
CA ASN A 15 9.22 -6.98 28.71
C ASN A 15 10.43 -7.25 29.62
N VAL A 16 10.90 -6.27 30.42
CA VAL A 16 11.84 -6.62 31.49
C VAL A 16 11.03 -6.87 32.78
N PRO A 17 10.88 -8.14 33.21
CA PRO A 17 10.26 -8.43 34.49
C PRO A 17 11.15 -7.91 35.62
N GLY A 18 10.52 -7.20 36.57
CA GLY A 18 11.20 -6.66 37.75
C GLY A 18 10.94 -5.16 37.94
N PRO A 19 11.08 -4.64 39.17
CA PRO A 19 10.99 -3.21 39.43
C PRO A 19 12.17 -2.48 38.78
N SER A 20 11.92 -1.26 38.29
CA SER A 20 13.00 -0.34 37.92
C SER A 20 14.03 -0.23 39.08
N PRO A 21 15.34 -0.13 38.79
CA PRO A 21 16.38 0.04 39.83
C PRO A 21 16.16 1.26 40.74
N VAL A 22 15.40 2.26 40.28
CA VAL A 22 15.05 3.47 41.04
C VAL A 22 13.67 3.40 41.73
N GLY A 23 12.97 2.26 41.63
CA GLY A 23 11.62 2.08 42.19
C GLY A 23 10.52 2.84 41.43
N GLY A 24 9.26 2.41 41.61
CA GLY A 24 8.07 3.13 41.12
C GLY A 24 7.61 2.85 39.68
N SER A 25 8.38 2.15 38.86
CA SER A 25 8.00 1.76 37.48
C SER A 25 8.23 0.27 37.22
N SER A 26 7.41 -0.31 36.33
CA SER A 26 7.73 -1.58 35.65
C SER A 26 9.11 -1.47 34.98
N GLY A 27 9.90 -2.54 35.00
CA GLY A 27 11.27 -2.61 34.49
C GLY A 27 11.45 -2.16 33.04
N GLY A 28 12.72 -2.11 32.61
CA GLY A 28 13.16 -1.51 31.34
C GLY A 28 12.46 -2.03 30.07
N THR A 29 12.73 -1.34 28.97
CA THR A 29 12.21 -1.70 27.63
C THR A 29 13.37 -2.05 26.72
N TYR A 30 13.27 -3.13 25.96
CA TYR A 30 14.13 -3.32 24.80
C TYR A 30 13.47 -2.68 23.59
N ASP A 31 14.28 -2.01 22.78
CA ASP A 31 13.85 -1.43 21.51
C ASP A 31 14.02 -2.49 20.43
N LYS A 32 12.90 -2.94 19.83
CA LYS A 32 12.96 -3.81 18.65
C LYS A 32 12.90 -2.93 17.42
N PHE A 33 13.97 -2.91 16.65
CA PHE A 33 13.96 -2.36 15.30
C PHE A 33 13.08 -3.25 14.42
N ILE A 34 11.97 -2.70 13.94
CA ILE A 34 11.15 -3.35 12.91
C ILE A 34 11.21 -2.48 11.67
N GLN A 35 11.51 -3.10 10.54
CA GLN A 35 11.31 -2.46 9.24
C GLN A 35 9.89 -2.80 8.79
N ASN A 36 8.98 -1.86 8.99
CA ASN A 36 7.68 -1.88 8.35
C ASN A 36 7.84 -1.24 6.98
N LEU A 37 7.11 -1.76 5.99
CA LEU A 37 6.99 -1.08 4.71
C LEU A 37 6.17 0.20 4.93
N ASP A 38 6.59 1.29 4.30
CA ASP A 38 5.74 2.47 4.22
C ASP A 38 4.61 2.30 3.18
N GLU A 39 3.69 3.27 3.11
CA GLU A 39 2.56 3.22 2.18
C GLU A 39 3.02 3.18 0.71
N PHE A 40 4.07 3.91 0.35
CA PHE A 40 4.60 3.93 -1.02
C PHE A 40 5.23 2.58 -1.41
N GLU A 41 5.90 1.92 -0.47
CA GLU A 41 6.45 0.59 -0.64
C GLU A 41 5.34 -0.44 -0.81
N TYR A 42 4.24 -0.33 -0.06
CA TYR A 42 3.05 -1.17 -0.25
C TYR A 42 2.38 -0.93 -1.61
N GLN A 43 2.22 0.33 -2.03
CA GLN A 43 1.71 0.68 -3.35
C GLN A 43 2.56 0.03 -4.45
N ALA A 44 3.88 0.25 -4.42
CA ALA A 44 4.81 -0.25 -5.42
C ALA A 44 4.85 -1.78 -5.44
N ALA A 45 4.87 -2.43 -4.27
CA ALA A 45 4.88 -3.89 -4.17
C ALA A 45 3.60 -4.50 -4.79
N HIS A 46 2.42 -3.96 -4.46
CA HIS A 46 1.17 -4.45 -5.00
C HIS A 46 1.02 -4.13 -6.49
N TYR A 47 1.45 -2.96 -6.96
CA TYR A 47 1.45 -2.65 -8.38
C TYR A 47 2.31 -3.63 -9.18
N ASN A 48 3.55 -3.87 -8.74
CA ASN A 48 4.46 -4.80 -9.41
C ASN A 48 3.96 -6.26 -9.37
N LEU A 49 3.31 -6.66 -8.27
CA LEU A 49 2.63 -7.96 -8.19
C LEU A 49 1.49 -8.05 -9.21
N ALA A 50 0.72 -6.98 -9.39
CA ALA A 50 -0.33 -6.96 -10.40
C ALA A 50 0.21 -7.13 -11.81
N CYS A 51 1.28 -6.42 -12.16
CA CYS A 51 1.98 -6.59 -13.45
C CYS A 51 2.47 -8.03 -13.63
N SER A 52 3.09 -8.61 -12.59
CA SER A 52 3.59 -9.99 -12.64
C SER A 52 2.46 -11.01 -12.85
N HIS A 53 1.35 -10.86 -12.15
CA HIS A 53 0.18 -11.73 -12.30
C HIS A 53 -0.50 -11.55 -13.67
N ALA A 54 -0.55 -10.33 -14.19
CA ALA A 54 -1.10 -10.04 -15.51
C ALA A 54 -0.28 -10.71 -16.62
N CYS A 55 1.07 -10.69 -16.52
CA CYS A 55 1.97 -11.40 -17.42
C CYS A 55 1.84 -12.94 -17.35
N LEU A 56 1.26 -13.47 -16.28
CA LEU A 56 0.99 -14.91 -16.09
C LEU A 56 -0.47 -15.28 -16.41
N ASP A 57 -1.23 -14.38 -17.04
CA ASP A 57 -2.67 -14.52 -17.34
C ASP A 57 -3.56 -14.73 -16.09
N GLN A 58 -3.05 -14.41 -14.90
CA GLN A 58 -3.75 -14.53 -13.61
C GLN A 58 -4.57 -13.27 -13.33
N THR A 59 -5.65 -13.12 -14.10
CA THR A 59 -6.45 -11.87 -14.13
C THR A 59 -7.01 -11.49 -12.75
N SER A 60 -7.54 -12.45 -11.99
CA SER A 60 -8.19 -12.15 -10.71
C SER A 60 -7.19 -11.65 -9.67
N GLU A 61 -6.03 -12.30 -9.60
CA GLU A 61 -4.91 -11.95 -8.73
C GLU A 61 -4.31 -10.59 -9.10
N ALA A 62 -4.20 -10.30 -10.40
CA ALA A 62 -3.73 -9.01 -10.89
C ALA A 62 -4.68 -7.88 -10.46
N VAL A 63 -5.99 -8.04 -10.68
CA VAL A 63 -6.99 -7.04 -10.28
C VAL A 63 -7.04 -6.87 -8.75
N MET A 64 -6.90 -7.97 -7.99
CA MET A 64 -6.84 -7.89 -6.53
C MET A 64 -5.63 -7.09 -6.04
N ASN A 65 -4.47 -7.26 -6.67
CA ASN A 65 -3.28 -6.49 -6.32
C ASN A 65 -3.38 -5.03 -6.75
N LEU A 66 -3.96 -4.72 -7.92
CA LEU A 66 -4.26 -3.33 -8.30
C LEU A 66 -5.15 -2.64 -7.27
N LYS A 67 -6.22 -3.31 -6.82
CA LYS A 67 -7.10 -2.78 -5.77
C LYS A 67 -6.33 -2.42 -4.51
N LYS A 68 -5.42 -3.30 -4.05
CA LYS A 68 -4.58 -3.02 -2.87
C LYS A 68 -3.67 -1.83 -3.11
N ALA A 69 -3.03 -1.72 -4.28
CA ALA A 69 -2.21 -0.56 -4.61
C ALA A 69 -3.02 0.74 -4.50
N PHE A 70 -4.27 0.74 -4.98
CA PHE A 70 -5.18 1.89 -4.89
C PHE A 70 -5.60 2.19 -3.45
N GLU A 71 -5.89 1.16 -2.64
CA GLU A 71 -6.19 1.29 -1.21
C GLU A 71 -5.03 1.90 -0.41
N TYR A 72 -3.78 1.64 -0.83
CA TYR A 72 -2.60 2.27 -0.23
C TYR A 72 -2.29 3.67 -0.80
N GLY A 73 -3.10 4.20 -1.71
CA GLY A 73 -3.01 5.58 -2.20
C GLY A 73 -2.39 5.76 -3.58
N PHE A 74 -2.18 4.69 -4.35
CA PHE A 74 -1.76 4.83 -5.74
C PHE A 74 -2.89 5.48 -6.57
N ASP A 75 -2.60 6.63 -7.18
CA ASP A 75 -3.60 7.48 -7.87
C ASP A 75 -3.29 7.74 -9.35
N ASN A 76 -2.18 7.20 -9.87
CA ASN A 76 -1.80 7.36 -11.28
C ASN A 76 -2.54 6.34 -12.18
N PHE A 77 -3.85 6.49 -12.25
CA PHE A 77 -4.75 5.63 -13.02
C PHE A 77 -4.51 5.68 -14.53
N GLU A 78 -3.91 6.77 -15.04
CA GLU A 78 -3.49 6.87 -16.44
C GLU A 78 -2.42 5.82 -16.76
N THR A 79 -1.44 5.66 -15.86
CA THR A 79 -0.38 4.65 -16.00
C THR A 79 -0.98 3.25 -16.07
N VAL A 80 -1.90 2.90 -15.17
CA VAL A 80 -2.59 1.59 -15.15
C VAL A 80 -3.28 1.28 -16.48
N ARG A 81 -3.83 2.30 -17.17
CA ARG A 81 -4.55 2.12 -18.44
C ARG A 81 -3.65 1.91 -19.64
N VAL A 82 -2.40 2.36 -19.58
CA VAL A 82 -1.45 2.28 -20.70
C VAL A 82 -0.35 1.25 -20.47
N ASP A 83 -0.18 0.78 -19.24
CA ASP A 83 0.88 -0.14 -18.84
C ASP A 83 0.86 -1.44 -19.67
N PRO A 84 1.91 -1.72 -20.46
CA PRO A 84 1.98 -2.91 -21.30
C PRO A 84 1.87 -4.21 -20.50
N ASP A 85 2.39 -4.26 -19.27
CA ASP A 85 2.34 -5.48 -18.45
C ASP A 85 0.89 -5.82 -18.04
N LEU A 86 0.01 -4.83 -18.01
CA LEU A 86 -1.41 -4.99 -17.70
C LEU A 86 -2.29 -5.18 -18.95
N GLU A 87 -1.72 -5.35 -20.14
CA GLU A 87 -2.49 -5.55 -21.38
C GLU A 87 -3.44 -6.75 -21.28
N GLY A 88 -2.96 -7.88 -20.73
CA GLY A 88 -3.76 -9.11 -20.58
C GLY A 88 -4.99 -8.95 -19.68
N VAL A 89 -4.98 -7.99 -18.75
CA VAL A 89 -6.05 -7.80 -17.77
C VAL A 89 -6.99 -6.63 -18.12
N ARG A 90 -6.56 -5.70 -18.97
CA ARG A 90 -7.31 -4.49 -19.34
C ARG A 90 -8.68 -4.77 -19.99
N GLY A 91 -8.81 -5.89 -20.72
CA GLY A 91 -10.07 -6.32 -21.33
C GLY A 91 -11.01 -7.08 -20.39
N SER A 92 -10.62 -7.30 -19.13
CA SER A 92 -11.44 -8.05 -18.19
C SER A 92 -12.53 -7.18 -17.57
N LYS A 93 -13.71 -7.77 -17.35
CA LYS A 93 -14.83 -7.10 -16.66
C LYS A 93 -14.46 -6.68 -15.24
N GLU A 94 -13.57 -7.42 -14.59
CA GLU A 94 -13.10 -7.14 -13.23
C GLU A 94 -12.25 -5.87 -13.19
N PHE A 95 -11.35 -5.71 -14.16
CA PHE A 95 -10.54 -4.51 -14.32
C PHE A 95 -11.41 -3.30 -14.67
N GLU A 96 -12.34 -3.42 -15.61
CA GLU A 96 -13.27 -2.34 -15.95
C GLU A 96 -14.09 -1.87 -14.73
N ARG A 97 -14.59 -2.82 -13.93
CA ARG A 97 -15.30 -2.52 -12.70
C ARG A 97 -14.41 -1.79 -11.68
N LEU A 98 -13.19 -2.28 -11.47
CA LEU A 98 -12.23 -1.64 -10.57
C LEU A 98 -11.95 -0.19 -11.03
N MET A 99 -11.61 0.00 -12.30
CA MET A 99 -11.33 1.34 -12.82
C MET A 99 -12.55 2.25 -12.78
N GLY A 100 -13.76 1.73 -12.94
CA GLY A 100 -14.99 2.51 -12.81
C GLY A 100 -15.30 2.96 -11.37
N GLU A 101 -14.87 2.18 -10.37
CA GLU A 101 -15.00 2.54 -8.95
C GLU A 101 -14.00 3.62 -8.54
N TRP A 102 -12.75 3.51 -9.01
CA TRP A 102 -11.64 4.36 -8.56
C TRP A 102 -11.40 5.58 -9.46
N ASP A 103 -11.67 5.49 -10.75
CA ASP A 103 -11.52 6.59 -11.71
C ASP A 103 -12.68 6.61 -12.73
N PRO A 104 -13.89 7.01 -12.30
CA PRO A 104 -15.05 7.12 -13.17
C PRO A 104 -14.78 8.19 -14.24
N LYS A 105 -14.72 7.77 -15.50
CA LYS A 105 -14.54 8.67 -16.66
C LYS A 105 -15.64 9.75 -16.67
N GLY A 106 -15.25 10.97 -16.35
CA GLY A 106 -16.10 12.16 -16.46
C GLY A 106 -16.15 12.92 -15.14
N GLY A 107 -15.43 14.04 -15.08
CA GLY A 107 -15.31 14.92 -13.91
C GLY A 107 -16.63 15.20 -13.19
N ALA A 108 -16.90 14.42 -12.15
CA ALA A 108 -18.02 14.61 -11.25
C ALA A 108 -17.47 14.66 -9.82
N PHE A 109 -17.28 15.90 -9.37
CA PHE A 109 -17.31 16.34 -7.97
C PHE A 109 -16.37 15.61 -7.00
N ASN A 110 -15.30 16.31 -6.61
CA ASN A 110 -14.49 15.96 -5.45
C ASN A 110 -15.04 16.72 -4.23
N PRO A 111 -15.97 16.16 -3.41
CA PRO A 111 -16.56 16.87 -2.27
C PRO A 111 -15.55 17.16 -1.15
N PHE A 112 -14.35 16.57 -1.22
CA PHE A 112 -13.27 16.76 -0.24
C PHE A 112 -12.05 17.52 -0.80
N GLY A 113 -12.08 17.95 -2.06
CA GLY A 113 -11.04 18.81 -2.65
C GLY A 113 -11.01 20.26 -2.13
N VAL A 114 -11.78 20.58 -1.08
CA VAL A 114 -11.93 21.94 -0.52
C VAL A 114 -11.17 22.13 0.81
N PHE A 115 -10.48 21.11 1.34
CA PHE A 115 -9.65 21.27 2.54
C PHE A 115 -8.17 20.92 2.29
N GLY A 116 -7.55 21.68 1.38
CA GLY A 116 -6.10 21.83 1.30
C GLY A 116 -5.73 23.29 1.53
N ARG A 117 -5.38 23.63 2.79
CA ARG A 117 -4.66 24.86 3.14
C ARG A 117 -3.61 24.51 4.18
#